data_AF-A0A7R9B730-F1
#
_entry.id   AF-A0A7R9B730-F1
#
_cell.length_a   1.000
_cell.length_b   1.000
_cell.length_c   1.000
_cell.angle_alpha   90.00
_cell.angle_beta   90.00
_cell.angle_gamma   90.00
#
_symmetry.space_group_name_H-M   'P 1'
#
loop_
_entity.id
_entity.type
_entity.pdbx_description
1 polymer ?
#
loop_
_entity_poly.entity_id
_entity_poly.type
_entity_poly.pdbx_seq_one_letter_code
_entity_poly.pdbx_strand_id
1 'polypeptide(L)'
;VELSTASALANYATEAGLPQFKCSELIVGMKIDRTKRSDAIPEENRAGQVRRILGTRFQSPSRERFSGEIPYETTLGEKTQEQRRSKISSERVNLFDSPPLGIFQTSDKTKPASEISLPPELTTWQRLHERELKLAVTHPPANIYEEMIQWTEQGKLWKFPIDNEQGLDEESKVFFTEHIFLEQHIESWCPKRGPVRHFMELVCVGLSKNPYITVQDKKDHLDWFGQYFESKKEILTEVGALAGEAQPQTKLAF
;
A
#
# COMPACT_ATOMS: atom_id res chain seq x y z
N VAL A 1 -2.98 -38.26 -41.62
CA VAL A 1 -1.81 -37.36 -41.79
C VAL A 1 -2.40 -35.96 -41.64
N GLU A 2 -2.41 -35.30 -40.49
CA GLU A 2 -1.39 -35.15 -39.45
C GLU A 2 -2.07 -35.05 -38.06
N LEU A 3 -1.64 -35.87 -37.11
CA LEU A 3 -1.89 -35.76 -35.68
C LEU A 3 -0.55 -36.10 -35.01
N SER A 4 0.36 -35.12 -34.87
CA SER A 4 1.58 -35.25 -34.06
C SER A 4 2.38 -33.95 -34.01
N THR A 5 1.92 -32.93 -33.27
CA THR A 5 2.78 -31.77 -32.94
C THR A 5 2.52 -31.16 -31.55
N ALA A 6 1.62 -31.72 -30.73
CA ALA A 6 1.33 -31.19 -29.39
C ALA A 6 2.17 -31.82 -28.25
N SER A 7 2.97 -32.86 -28.54
CA SER A 7 3.70 -33.62 -27.49
C SER A 7 5.18 -33.22 -27.29
N ALA A 8 5.66 -32.16 -27.96
CA ALA A 8 7.10 -31.83 -27.99
C ALA A 8 7.51 -30.59 -27.17
N LEU A 9 6.61 -29.92 -26.45
CA LEU A 9 6.94 -28.73 -25.65
C LEU A 9 6.71 -28.88 -24.14
N ALA A 10 6.39 -30.09 -23.67
CA ALA A 10 6.10 -30.34 -22.24
C ALA A 10 7.23 -31.04 -21.47
N ASN A 11 8.35 -31.41 -22.13
CA ASN A 11 9.39 -32.28 -21.55
C ASN A 11 10.79 -31.68 -21.51
N TYR A 12 10.94 -30.35 -21.47
CA TYR A 12 12.22 -29.74 -21.08
C TYR A 12 11.99 -28.66 -20.04
N ALA A 13 12.84 -28.64 -19.01
CA ALA A 13 12.84 -27.74 -17.86
C ALA A 13 11.99 -28.15 -16.64
N THR A 14 12.10 -29.42 -16.26
CA THR A 14 12.25 -29.74 -14.82
C THR A 14 13.74 -29.95 -14.56
N GLU A 15 14.24 -29.41 -13.44
CA GLU A 15 15.64 -29.40 -12.96
C GLU A 15 16.56 -28.29 -13.49
N ALA A 16 16.29 -27.07 -13.04
CA ALA A 16 17.35 -26.11 -12.73
C ALA A 16 16.94 -25.37 -11.47
N GLY A 17 17.64 -25.63 -10.36
CA GLY A 17 17.36 -25.01 -9.07
C GLY A 17 17.33 -23.49 -9.18
N LEU A 18 16.20 -22.89 -8.82
CA LEU A 18 16.09 -21.46 -8.59
C LEU A 18 17.11 -21.09 -7.51
N PRO A 19 18.09 -20.21 -7.77
CA PRO A 19 18.99 -19.76 -6.74
C PRO A 19 18.17 -19.03 -5.68
N GLN A 20 18.17 -19.59 -4.45
CA GLN A 20 17.63 -18.93 -3.28
C GLN A 20 18.56 -17.73 -2.98
N PHE A 21 18.25 -16.58 -3.57
CA PHE A 21 19.05 -15.37 -3.39
C PHE A 21 18.98 -14.95 -1.93
N LYS A 22 20.07 -15.21 -1.20
CA LYS A 22 20.22 -14.81 0.19
C LYS A 22 20.39 -13.30 0.21
N CYS A 23 19.52 -12.57 0.89
CA CYS A 23 19.58 -11.10 0.96
C CYS A 23 20.93 -10.59 1.46
N SER A 24 21.66 -11.40 2.23
CA SER A 24 23.02 -11.12 2.66
C SER A 24 24.02 -10.96 1.51
N GLU A 25 23.87 -11.66 0.38
CA GLU A 25 24.78 -11.52 -0.77
C GLU A 25 24.51 -10.24 -1.57
N LEU A 26 23.24 -9.81 -1.64
CA LEU A 26 22.83 -8.60 -2.34
C LEU A 26 23.36 -7.33 -1.64
N ILE A 27 23.46 -7.38 -0.30
CA ILE A 27 23.96 -6.27 0.53
C ILE A 27 25.49 -6.18 0.50
N VAL A 28 26.20 -7.29 0.31
CA VAL A 28 27.69 -7.32 0.25
C VAL A 28 28.23 -6.64 -1.00
N GLY A 29 27.46 -6.59 -2.09
CA GLY A 29 27.79 -5.85 -3.31
C GLY A 29 27.62 -4.34 -3.20
N MET A 30 26.84 -3.84 -2.22
CA MET A 30 26.64 -2.40 -1.98
C MET A 30 27.76 -1.85 -1.07
N LYS A 31 29.00 -1.83 -1.59
CA LYS A 31 30.07 -1.07 -0.94
C LYS A 31 29.76 0.42 -1.05
N ILE A 32 29.40 1.03 0.08
CA ILE A 32 29.31 2.49 0.21
C ILE A 32 30.74 3.01 0.25
N ASP A 33 31.23 3.53 -0.87
CA ASP A 33 32.48 4.28 -0.91
C ASP A 33 32.35 5.50 -0.01
N ARG A 34 32.99 5.44 1.17
CA ARG A 34 33.16 6.58 2.09
C ARG A 34 34.30 7.48 1.62
N THR A 35 34.41 7.73 0.32
CA THR A 35 35.31 8.74 -0.21
C THR A 35 34.56 10.06 -0.24
N LYS A 36 35.15 11.08 0.37
CA LYS A 36 34.65 12.45 0.38
C LYS A 36 34.64 12.94 -1.08
N ARG A 37 33.48 12.85 -1.76
CA ARG A 37 33.27 13.46 -3.08
C ARG A 37 33.45 14.96 -2.91
N SER A 38 34.61 15.49 -3.27
CA SER A 38 34.89 16.92 -3.20
C SER A 38 34.29 17.71 -4.36
N ASP A 39 33.86 17.08 -5.46
CA ASP A 39 33.53 17.85 -6.68
C ASP A 39 32.29 17.33 -7.45
N ALA A 40 31.31 16.76 -6.74
CA ALA A 40 30.00 16.51 -7.34
C ALA A 40 29.08 17.72 -7.11
N ILE A 41 28.58 18.32 -8.19
CA ILE A 41 27.44 19.24 -8.16
C ILE A 41 26.39 18.62 -7.23
N PRO A 42 25.96 19.29 -6.15
CA PRO A 42 24.95 18.70 -5.29
C PRO A 42 23.68 18.55 -6.12
N GLU A 43 23.30 17.32 -6.46
CA GLU A 43 21.87 17.03 -6.61
C GLU A 43 21.26 17.20 -5.22
N GLU A 44 21.05 18.47 -4.86
CA GLU A 44 20.24 18.82 -3.72
C GLU A 44 18.85 18.27 -4.01
N ASN A 45 18.49 17.22 -3.27
CA ASN A 45 17.11 16.83 -3.12
C ASN A 45 16.31 18.11 -2.88
N ARG A 46 15.26 18.38 -3.67
CA ARG A 46 14.50 19.65 -3.69
C ARG A 46 14.16 20.16 -2.28
N ALA A 47 13.94 19.25 -1.33
CA ALA A 47 13.77 19.57 0.09
C ALA A 47 14.96 20.37 0.70
N GLY A 48 16.21 20.04 0.37
CA GLY A 48 17.42 20.75 0.79
C GLY A 48 17.50 22.17 0.21
N GLN A 49 17.19 22.33 -1.08
CA GLN A 49 17.13 23.64 -1.72
C GLN A 49 16.04 24.53 -1.08
N VAL A 50 14.88 23.96 -0.78
CA VAL A 50 13.78 24.66 -0.08
C VAL A 50 14.15 25.00 1.37
N ARG A 51 14.80 24.11 2.11
CA ARG A 51 15.31 24.40 3.47
C ARG A 51 16.31 25.56 3.47
N ARG A 52 17.19 25.62 2.46
CA ARG A 52 18.14 26.73 2.29
C ARG A 52 17.42 28.06 2.06
N ILE A 53 16.41 28.09 1.18
CA ILE A 53 15.61 29.28 0.87
C ILE A 53 14.77 29.75 2.07
N LEU A 54 14.22 28.83 2.85
CA LEU A 54 13.45 29.17 4.06
C LEU A 54 14.36 29.60 5.22
N GLY A 55 15.50 28.94 5.41
CA GLY A 55 16.46 29.25 6.47
C GLY A 55 17.09 30.64 6.34
N THR A 56 17.34 31.10 5.11
CA THR A 56 17.84 32.47 4.86
C THR A 56 16.81 33.55 5.14
N ARG A 57 15.51 33.22 5.18
CA ARG A 57 14.44 34.18 5.52
C ARG A 57 14.32 34.46 7.02
N PHE A 58 14.80 33.55 7.88
CA PHE A 58 14.74 33.68 9.34
C PHE A 58 16.05 34.14 9.99
N GLN A 59 17.16 34.23 9.25
CA GLN A 59 18.40 34.85 9.71
C GLN A 59 18.48 36.30 9.24
N SER A 60 17.75 37.18 9.94
CA SER A 60 18.17 38.59 10.03
C SER A 60 19.31 38.68 11.07
N PRO A 61 20.33 39.51 10.86
CA PRO A 61 21.45 39.59 11.78
C PRO A 61 20.99 40.11 13.14
N SER A 62 21.41 39.39 14.17
CA SER A 62 21.48 39.68 15.59
C SER A 62 21.10 41.11 16.02
N ARG A 63 19.97 41.22 16.69
CA ARG A 63 19.62 42.37 17.53
C ARG A 63 20.30 42.20 18.89
N GLU A 64 21.55 42.63 19.01
CA GLU A 64 22.18 42.82 20.32
C GLU A 64 21.52 44.00 21.05
N ARG A 65 20.97 43.71 22.23
CA ARG A 65 20.60 44.72 23.23
C ARG A 65 21.83 44.92 24.14
N PHE A 66 22.44 46.09 24.13
CA PHE A 66 23.15 46.59 25.31
C PHE A 66 23.13 48.11 25.38
N SER A 67 22.85 48.60 26.58
CA SER A 67 22.74 49.99 27.03
C SER A 67 24.07 50.74 26.96
N GLY A 68 24.04 52.00 26.53
CA GLY A 68 25.17 52.92 26.70
C GLY A 68 25.09 54.13 25.76
N GLU A 69 24.84 55.29 26.37
CA GLU A 69 25.34 56.63 26.04
C GLU A 69 25.42 57.09 24.58
N ILE A 70 24.76 58.21 24.28
CA ILE A 70 24.89 58.98 23.04
C ILE A 70 26.05 59.96 23.19
N PRO A 71 27.11 59.89 22.36
CA PRO A 71 27.97 61.03 22.09
C PRO A 71 27.50 61.73 20.81
N TYR A 72 27.43 63.05 20.92
CA TYR A 72 27.25 64.01 19.85
C TYR A 72 28.54 64.14 19.02
N GLU A 73 28.37 64.73 17.84
CA GLU A 73 29.37 65.13 16.83
C GLU A 73 29.84 64.08 15.83
N THR A 74 29.41 64.24 14.57
CA THR A 74 30.33 64.38 13.44
C THR A 74 29.66 65.22 12.35
N THR A 75 30.25 66.39 12.09
CA THR A 75 30.03 67.24 10.93
C THR A 75 30.65 66.63 9.66
N LEU A 76 30.13 67.09 8.50
CA LEU A 76 30.68 66.98 7.14
C LEU A 76 30.13 65.84 6.25
N GLY A 77 28.98 66.18 5.64
CA GLY A 77 28.67 65.97 4.22
C GLY A 77 29.39 64.87 3.45
N GLU A 78 28.84 63.67 3.48
CA GLU A 78 29.00 62.71 2.39
C GLU A 78 27.87 62.91 1.37
N LYS A 79 28.24 63.52 0.24
CA LYS A 79 27.43 63.48 -0.98
C LYS A 79 27.41 62.02 -1.44
N THR A 80 26.40 61.27 -1.05
CA THR A 80 26.07 60.01 -1.73
C THR A 80 25.85 60.37 -3.20
N GLN A 81 26.79 59.99 -4.06
CA GLN A 81 26.57 60.00 -5.50
C GLN A 81 25.38 59.10 -5.76
N GLU A 82 24.22 59.71 -5.95
CA GLU A 82 23.03 59.10 -6.49
C GLU A 82 23.43 58.59 -7.88
N GLN A 83 23.90 57.35 -7.93
CA GLN A 83 24.09 56.64 -9.18
C GLN A 83 22.76 56.77 -9.90
N ARG A 84 22.81 57.48 -11.03
CA ARG A 84 21.69 57.73 -11.93
C ARG A 84 21.00 56.40 -12.20
N ARG A 85 19.99 56.07 -11.40
CA ARG A 85 18.94 55.14 -11.80
C ARG A 85 18.35 55.82 -13.01
N SER A 86 18.62 55.27 -14.19
CA SER A 86 17.84 55.61 -15.37
C SER A 86 16.38 55.57 -14.93
N LYS A 87 15.67 56.67 -15.15
CA LYS A 87 14.21 56.68 -15.04
C LYS A 87 13.72 55.67 -16.07
N ILE A 88 13.61 54.41 -15.65
CA ILE A 88 12.84 53.41 -16.35
C ILE A 88 11.44 53.96 -16.27
N SER A 89 10.99 54.60 -17.37
CA SER A 89 9.58 54.92 -17.54
C SER A 89 8.85 53.61 -17.40
N SER A 90 8.18 53.41 -16.26
CA SER A 90 7.30 52.28 -16.03
C SER A 90 6.01 52.55 -16.79
N GLU A 91 6.12 52.52 -18.12
CA GLU A 91 4.98 52.42 -19.00
C GLU A 91 4.29 51.10 -18.64
N ARG A 92 3.01 51.15 -18.26
CA ARG A 92 2.26 49.96 -17.86
C ARG A 92 1.99 49.15 -19.12
N VAL A 93 2.91 48.26 -19.45
CA VAL A 93 2.73 47.30 -20.55
C VAL A 93 1.83 46.18 -20.06
N ASN A 94 0.62 46.12 -20.59
CA ASN A 94 -0.28 44.99 -20.38
C ASN A 94 0.20 43.82 -21.23
N LEU A 95 0.75 42.80 -20.58
CA LEU A 95 1.33 41.62 -21.24
C LEU A 95 0.32 40.80 -22.07
N PHE A 96 -0.97 40.95 -21.77
CA PHE A 96 -2.06 40.16 -22.35
C PHE A 96 -2.88 40.90 -23.41
N ASP A 97 -2.54 42.15 -23.74
CA ASP A 97 -3.28 42.97 -24.72
C ASP A 97 -2.84 42.69 -26.18
N SER A 98 -1.85 41.81 -26.38
CA SER A 98 -1.39 41.40 -27.70
C SER A 98 -2.35 40.37 -28.33
N PRO A 99 -2.54 40.40 -29.66
CA PRO A 99 -3.31 39.37 -30.36
C PRO A 99 -2.76 37.95 -30.07
N PRO A 100 -3.58 36.99 -29.63
CA PRO A 100 -3.13 35.62 -29.41
C PRO A 100 -2.88 34.91 -30.75
N LEU A 101 -2.09 33.83 -30.74
CA LEU A 101 -1.70 33.10 -31.96
C LEU A 101 -2.88 32.46 -32.71
N GLY A 102 -4.08 32.36 -32.13
CA GLY A 102 -5.29 31.90 -32.81
C GLY A 102 -5.28 30.44 -33.31
N ILE A 103 -4.24 29.66 -33.01
CA ILE A 103 -4.07 28.27 -33.45
C ILE A 103 -5.08 27.33 -32.78
N PHE A 104 -5.35 27.58 -31.49
CA PHE A 104 -6.34 26.83 -30.73
C PHE A 104 -7.65 27.62 -30.74
N GLN A 105 -8.63 27.15 -31.51
CA GLN A 105 -10.00 27.67 -31.40
C GLN A 105 -10.50 27.32 -30.00
N THR A 106 -11.09 28.29 -29.30
CA THR A 106 -11.79 28.04 -28.04
C THR A 106 -12.95 27.11 -28.35
N SER A 107 -12.73 25.80 -28.24
CA SER A 107 -13.81 24.83 -28.33
C SER A 107 -14.81 25.17 -27.25
N ASP A 108 -16.06 25.37 -27.67
CA ASP A 108 -17.17 25.65 -26.76
C ASP A 108 -17.14 24.65 -25.61
N LYS A 109 -17.12 25.15 -24.38
CA LYS A 109 -17.09 24.36 -23.13
C LYS A 109 -18.38 23.54 -22.91
N THR A 110 -19.10 23.20 -23.97
CA THR A 110 -20.45 22.61 -23.98
C THR A 110 -20.53 21.35 -24.85
N LYS A 111 -19.42 20.63 -25.04
CA LYS A 111 -19.50 19.22 -25.46
C LYS A 111 -19.42 18.36 -24.20
N PRO A 112 -20.45 17.56 -23.88
CA PRO A 112 -20.37 16.64 -22.75
C PRO A 112 -19.20 15.69 -22.98
N ALA A 113 -18.46 15.38 -21.91
CA ALA A 113 -17.24 14.56 -21.93
C ALA A 113 -17.43 13.13 -22.52
N SER A 114 -18.66 12.76 -22.88
CA SER A 114 -19.06 11.47 -23.44
C SER A 114 -18.77 11.27 -24.94
N GLU A 115 -18.46 12.33 -25.71
CA GLU A 115 -18.27 12.22 -27.17
C GLU A 115 -16.85 12.50 -27.67
N ILE A 116 -15.94 12.88 -26.76
CA ILE A 116 -14.51 12.95 -27.09
C ILE A 116 -14.00 11.52 -26.97
N SER A 117 -13.57 10.92 -28.08
CA SER A 117 -12.79 9.68 -28.08
C SER A 117 -11.51 9.94 -27.29
N LEU A 118 -11.60 9.78 -25.97
CA LEU A 118 -10.47 9.88 -25.07
C LEU A 118 -9.53 8.74 -25.44
N PRO A 119 -8.24 9.01 -25.71
CA PRO A 119 -7.27 7.93 -25.85
C PRO A 119 -7.35 7.04 -24.60
N PRO A 120 -7.05 5.73 -24.71
CA PRO A 120 -7.13 4.83 -23.56
C PRO A 120 -6.37 5.43 -22.39
N GLU A 121 -7.07 5.72 -21.31
CA GLU A 121 -6.47 6.37 -20.14
C GLU A 121 -5.36 5.47 -19.60
N LEU A 122 -4.13 5.93 -19.78
CA LEU A 122 -2.96 5.24 -19.25
C LEU A 122 -2.88 5.53 -17.76
N THR A 123 -3.51 4.68 -16.97
CA THR A 123 -3.57 4.76 -15.50
C THR A 123 -2.19 4.96 -14.86
N THR A 124 -1.14 4.39 -15.46
CA THR A 124 0.25 4.54 -15.02
C THR A 124 0.79 5.95 -15.22
N TRP A 125 0.56 6.57 -16.38
CA TRP A 125 0.99 7.93 -16.68
C TRP A 125 0.27 8.95 -15.81
N GLN A 126 -1.04 8.77 -15.59
CA GLN A 126 -1.80 9.61 -14.68
C GLN A 126 -1.27 9.52 -13.25
N ARG A 127 -1.03 8.32 -12.74
CA ARG A 127 -0.45 8.11 -11.40
C ARG A 127 0.93 8.75 -11.24
N LEU A 128 1.78 8.67 -12.26
CA LEU A 128 3.10 9.32 -12.25
C LEU A 128 2.97 10.85 -12.25
N HIS A 129 2.06 11.39 -13.06
CA HIS A 129 1.79 12.82 -13.11
C HIS A 129 1.24 13.35 -11.77
N GLU A 130 0.29 12.66 -11.16
CA GLU A 130 -0.25 12.98 -9.84
C GLU A 130 0.83 12.95 -8.75
N ARG A 131 1.74 11.96 -8.81
CA ARG A 131 2.90 11.89 -7.91
C ARG A 131 3.83 13.09 -8.12
N GLU A 132 4.13 13.46 -9.35
CA GLU A 132 5.00 14.60 -9.67
C GLU A 132 4.38 15.91 -9.18
N LEU A 133 3.08 16.11 -9.39
CA LEU A 133 2.33 17.24 -8.84
C LEU A 133 2.39 17.27 -7.30
N LYS A 134 2.18 16.14 -6.64
CA LYS A 134 2.32 16.05 -5.16
C LYS A 134 3.74 16.44 -4.73
N LEU A 135 4.77 15.93 -5.39
CA LEU A 135 6.17 16.27 -5.09
C LEU A 135 6.51 17.75 -5.35
N ALA A 136 5.87 18.37 -6.35
CA ALA A 136 6.08 19.78 -6.63
C ALA A 136 5.55 20.70 -5.52
N VAL A 137 4.48 20.27 -4.83
CA VAL A 137 3.82 21.02 -3.74
C VAL A 137 4.40 20.67 -2.37
N THR A 138 4.93 19.45 -2.18
CA THR A 138 5.49 19.02 -0.89
C THR A 138 6.76 19.79 -0.55
N HIS A 139 6.74 20.46 0.60
CA HIS A 139 7.89 21.10 1.22
C HIS A 139 8.39 20.26 2.41
N PRO A 140 9.63 20.47 2.90
CA PRO A 140 10.06 19.91 4.18
C PRO A 140 9.09 20.34 5.29
N PRO A 141 8.74 19.45 6.24
CA PRO A 141 7.77 19.77 7.28
C PRO A 141 8.27 20.94 8.12
N ALA A 142 7.42 21.94 8.31
CA ALA A 142 7.75 23.15 9.06
C ALA A 142 7.51 22.97 10.57
N ASN A 143 6.63 22.04 10.94
CA ASN A 143 6.21 21.79 12.33
C ASN A 143 6.14 20.29 12.63
N ILE A 144 6.21 19.93 13.92
CA ILE A 144 6.09 18.56 14.41
C ILE A 144 4.73 17.94 14.06
N TYR A 145 3.64 18.72 14.06
CA TYR A 145 2.33 18.22 13.67
C TYR A 145 2.28 17.81 12.19
N GLU A 146 2.99 18.53 11.32
CA GLU A 146 3.08 18.17 9.91
C GLU A 146 3.88 16.87 9.72
N GLU A 147 4.95 16.70 10.49
CA GLU A 147 5.70 15.44 10.54
C GLU A 147 4.84 14.28 11.05
N MET A 148 4.03 14.50 12.10
CA MET A 148 3.06 13.51 12.60
C MET A 148 2.00 13.17 11.55
N ILE A 149 1.48 14.15 10.81
CA ILE A 149 0.55 13.92 9.70
C ILE A 149 1.22 13.04 8.63
N GLN A 150 2.45 13.39 8.22
CA GLN A 150 3.20 12.59 7.25
C GLN A 150 3.47 11.17 7.74
N TRP A 151 3.80 10.97 9.01
CA TRP A 151 3.99 9.65 9.61
C TRP A 151 2.69 8.86 9.72
N THR A 152 1.56 9.53 9.95
CA THR A 152 0.22 8.92 9.97
C THR A 152 -0.20 8.50 8.57
N GLU A 153 0.02 9.33 7.54
CA GLU A 153 -0.20 8.99 6.12
C GLU A 153 0.66 7.80 5.68
N GLN A 154 1.90 7.71 6.18
CA GLN A 154 2.82 6.61 5.92
C GLN A 154 2.49 5.33 6.72
N GLY A 155 1.56 5.38 7.68
CA GLY A 155 1.23 4.25 8.56
C GLY A 155 2.29 3.93 9.61
N LYS A 156 3.20 4.86 9.91
CA LYS A 156 4.21 4.72 10.98
C LYS A 156 3.64 4.98 12.37
N LEU A 157 2.67 5.91 12.45
CA LEU A 157 1.92 6.20 13.67
C LEU A 157 0.59 5.45 13.65
N TRP A 158 0.08 5.13 14.84
CA TRP A 158 -1.28 4.62 15.00
C TRP A 158 -2.31 5.68 14.60
N LYS A 159 -3.41 5.22 14.03
CA LYS A 159 -4.53 6.09 13.69
C LYS A 159 -5.35 6.34 14.95
N PHE A 160 -5.78 7.59 15.14
CA PHE A 160 -6.60 7.99 16.28
C PHE A 160 -8.07 8.13 15.85
N PRO A 161 -9.05 7.76 16.71
CA PRO A 161 -8.88 7.13 18.03
C PRO A 161 -8.27 5.72 17.93
N ILE A 162 -7.52 5.32 18.97
CA ILE A 162 -6.85 4.01 18.99
C ILE A 162 -7.93 2.93 18.98
N ASP A 163 -7.86 2.08 17.96
CA ASP A 163 -8.67 0.88 17.82
C ASP A 163 -7.73 -0.33 17.83
N ASN A 164 -8.03 -1.32 18.67
CA ASN A 164 -7.21 -2.51 18.84
C ASN A 164 -7.30 -3.46 17.65
N GLU A 165 -8.34 -3.32 16.82
CA GLU A 165 -8.56 -4.14 15.63
C GLU A 165 -7.93 -3.53 14.36
N GLN A 166 -7.16 -2.44 14.51
CA GLN A 166 -6.44 -1.81 13.39
C GLN A 166 -5.48 -2.79 12.70
N GLY A 167 -5.74 -3.03 11.41
CA GLY A 167 -4.94 -3.93 10.59
C GLY A 167 -5.55 -5.34 10.42
N LEU A 168 -6.67 -5.64 11.09
CA LEU A 168 -7.44 -6.87 10.89
C LEU A 168 -8.61 -6.65 9.90
N ASP A 169 -8.32 -5.97 8.79
CA ASP A 169 -9.34 -5.51 7.83
C ASP A 169 -10.04 -6.67 7.10
N GLU A 170 -9.36 -7.81 6.94
CA GLU A 170 -9.91 -8.97 6.23
C GLU A 170 -11.01 -9.66 7.03
N GLU A 171 -10.76 -9.96 8.31
CA GLU A 171 -11.77 -10.58 9.19
C GLU A 171 -12.89 -9.60 9.57
N SER A 172 -12.61 -8.30 9.64
CA SER A 172 -13.64 -7.28 9.93
C SER A 172 -14.78 -7.26 8.89
N LYS A 173 -14.50 -7.68 7.66
CA LYS A 173 -15.49 -7.76 6.57
C LYS A 173 -16.41 -8.97 6.72
N VAL A 174 -15.95 -10.00 7.43
CA VAL A 174 -16.66 -11.26 7.56
C VAL A 174 -17.70 -11.15 8.66
N PHE A 175 -18.92 -11.59 8.37
CA PHE A 175 -19.99 -11.54 9.34
C PHE A 175 -19.86 -12.70 10.33
N PHE A 176 -20.17 -12.44 11.62
CA PHE A 176 -19.98 -13.41 12.70
C PHE A 176 -20.68 -14.76 12.47
N THR A 177 -21.74 -14.78 11.65
CA THR A 177 -22.47 -16.01 11.30
C THR A 177 -21.57 -17.03 10.61
N GLU A 178 -20.57 -16.59 9.86
CA GLU A 178 -19.64 -17.49 9.18
C GLU A 178 -18.67 -18.17 10.15
N HIS A 179 -18.29 -17.49 11.25
CA HIS A 179 -17.45 -18.09 12.29
C HIS A 179 -18.23 -19.07 13.18
N ILE A 180 -19.55 -18.88 13.34
CA ILE A 180 -20.38 -19.67 14.26
C ILE A 180 -21.08 -20.83 13.54
N PHE A 181 -21.70 -20.59 12.38
CA PHE A 181 -22.54 -21.55 11.67
C PHE A 181 -21.74 -22.34 10.63
N LEU A 182 -20.89 -23.23 11.12
CA LEU A 182 -20.04 -24.10 10.30
C LEU A 182 -20.76 -25.37 9.80
N GLU A 183 -21.95 -25.67 10.31
CA GLU A 183 -22.69 -26.91 10.01
C GLU A 183 -23.07 -27.03 8.53
N GLN A 184 -23.29 -25.89 7.85
CA GLN A 184 -23.61 -25.84 6.42
C GLN A 184 -22.52 -26.47 5.55
N HIS A 185 -21.26 -26.37 5.96
CA HIS A 185 -20.13 -26.91 5.19
C HIS A 185 -20.00 -28.44 5.33
N ILE A 186 -20.45 -28.99 6.46
CA ILE A 186 -20.33 -30.42 6.78
C ILE A 186 -21.45 -31.26 6.18
N GLU A 187 -22.63 -30.67 5.95
CA GLU A 187 -23.78 -31.38 5.36
C GLU A 187 -23.49 -31.97 3.97
N SER A 188 -22.48 -31.48 3.27
CA SER A 188 -22.08 -31.93 1.94
C SER A 188 -21.57 -33.39 1.91
N TRP A 189 -20.78 -33.81 2.91
CA TRP A 189 -20.12 -35.12 2.92
C TRP A 189 -20.44 -35.98 4.16
N CYS A 190 -20.93 -35.39 5.25
CA CYS A 190 -21.14 -36.10 6.50
C CYS A 190 -22.53 -36.77 6.58
N PRO A 191 -22.63 -38.04 7.04
CA PRO A 191 -23.92 -38.69 7.30
C PRO A 191 -24.79 -37.91 8.29
N LYS A 192 -26.12 -37.91 8.08
CA LYS A 192 -27.08 -37.21 8.97
C LYS A 192 -27.18 -37.82 10.38
N ARG A 193 -26.81 -39.09 10.54
CA ARG A 193 -26.86 -39.82 11.81
C ARG A 193 -25.65 -40.73 11.92
N GLY A 194 -25.04 -40.78 13.10
CA GLY A 194 -23.94 -41.67 13.42
C GLY A 194 -22.90 -41.06 14.36
N PRO A 195 -21.92 -41.85 14.81
CA PRO A 195 -20.83 -41.38 15.67
C PRO A 195 -19.94 -40.34 14.96
N VAL A 196 -19.79 -40.44 13.63
CA VAL A 196 -19.05 -39.45 12.81
C VAL A 196 -19.75 -38.09 12.86
N ARG A 197 -21.08 -38.05 12.76
CA ARG A 197 -21.86 -36.81 12.88
C ARG A 197 -21.67 -36.17 14.25
N HIS A 198 -21.77 -36.96 15.31
CA HIS A 198 -21.57 -36.48 16.68
C HIS A 198 -20.15 -35.93 16.90
N PHE A 199 -19.13 -36.59 16.36
CA PHE A 199 -17.76 -36.10 16.41
C PHE A 199 -17.60 -34.77 15.65
N MET A 200 -18.14 -34.68 14.44
CA MET A 200 -18.07 -33.47 13.63
C MET A 200 -18.84 -32.30 14.24
N GLU A 201 -19.96 -32.55 14.92
CA GLU A 201 -20.67 -31.53 15.71
C GLU A 201 -19.78 -30.95 16.82
N LEU A 202 -19.01 -31.79 17.53
CA LEU A 202 -18.06 -31.32 18.53
C LEU A 202 -16.93 -30.50 17.90
N VAL A 203 -16.42 -30.91 16.74
CA VAL A 203 -15.41 -30.14 15.98
C VAL A 203 -15.98 -28.77 15.58
N CYS A 204 -17.20 -28.72 15.04
CA CYS A 204 -17.90 -27.46 14.73
C CYS A 204 -18.02 -26.56 15.95
N VAL A 205 -18.49 -27.11 17.09
CA VAL A 205 -18.63 -26.34 18.33
C VAL A 205 -17.27 -25.84 18.82
N GLY A 206 -16.21 -26.64 18.71
CA GLY A 206 -14.85 -26.24 19.05
C GLY A 206 -14.32 -25.09 18.17
N LEU A 207 -14.50 -25.20 16.86
CA LEU A 207 -14.10 -24.17 15.89
C LEU A 207 -14.92 -22.88 16.04
N SER A 208 -16.21 -22.99 16.37
CA SER A 208 -17.08 -21.82 16.59
C SER A 208 -16.65 -20.96 17.78
N LYS A 209 -16.06 -21.59 18.80
CA LYS A 209 -15.60 -20.91 20.02
C LYS A 209 -14.19 -20.35 19.90
N ASN A 210 -13.50 -20.57 18.78
CA ASN A 210 -12.12 -20.14 18.59
C ASN A 210 -12.06 -18.73 17.95
N PRO A 211 -11.54 -17.71 18.68
CA PRO A 211 -11.37 -16.34 18.15
C PRO A 211 -10.08 -16.14 17.36
N TYR A 212 -9.12 -17.07 17.41
CA TYR A 212 -7.78 -16.90 16.86
C TYR A 212 -7.62 -17.47 15.44
N ILE A 213 -8.66 -18.10 14.91
CA ILE A 213 -8.63 -18.79 13.62
C ILE A 213 -9.57 -18.08 12.65
N THR A 214 -9.10 -17.84 11.43
CA THR A 214 -9.85 -17.22 10.33
C THR A 214 -10.99 -18.13 9.84
N VAL A 215 -11.98 -17.57 9.14
CA VAL A 215 -13.03 -18.42 8.53
C VAL A 215 -12.45 -19.39 7.50
N GLN A 216 -11.45 -18.96 6.73
CA GLN A 216 -10.85 -19.80 5.71
C GLN A 216 -10.16 -21.01 6.34
N ASP A 217 -9.36 -20.81 7.38
CA ASP A 217 -8.70 -21.90 8.09
C ASP A 217 -9.72 -22.87 8.71
N LYS A 218 -10.87 -22.37 9.21
CA LYS A 218 -11.96 -23.23 9.71
C LYS A 218 -12.53 -24.11 8.60
N LYS A 219 -12.74 -23.55 7.39
CA LYS A 219 -13.22 -24.32 6.22
C LYS A 219 -12.20 -25.36 5.80
N ASP A 220 -10.93 -24.98 5.71
CA ASP A 220 -9.83 -25.88 5.33
C ASP A 220 -9.69 -27.04 6.34
N HIS A 221 -9.87 -26.77 7.64
CA HIS A 221 -9.91 -27.81 8.67
C HIS A 221 -11.05 -28.81 8.46
N LEU A 222 -12.24 -28.35 8.06
CA LEU A 222 -13.38 -29.21 7.79
C LEU A 222 -13.20 -30.04 6.52
N ASP A 223 -12.64 -29.44 5.47
CA ASP A 223 -12.32 -30.13 4.22
C ASP A 223 -11.26 -31.22 4.43
N TRP A 224 -10.27 -30.95 5.29
CA TRP A 224 -9.30 -31.96 5.70
C TRP A 224 -9.97 -33.18 6.35
N PHE A 225 -10.96 -32.98 7.23
CA PHE A 225 -11.73 -34.09 7.80
C PHE A 225 -12.49 -34.86 6.73
N GLY A 226 -13.09 -34.18 5.76
CA GLY A 226 -13.78 -34.82 4.63
C GLY A 226 -12.86 -35.78 3.86
N GLN A 227 -11.67 -35.30 3.47
CA GLN A 227 -10.65 -36.09 2.78
C GLN A 227 -10.13 -37.24 3.65
N TYR A 228 -9.94 -36.99 4.95
CA TYR A 228 -9.49 -38.00 5.90
C TYR A 228 -10.50 -39.15 6.03
N PHE A 229 -11.78 -38.84 6.21
CA PHE A 229 -12.81 -39.87 6.30
C PHE A 229 -13.00 -40.60 4.97
N GLU A 230 -12.80 -39.92 3.83
CA GLU A 230 -12.80 -40.55 2.52
C GLU A 230 -11.68 -41.59 2.37
N SER A 231 -10.46 -41.26 2.79
CA SER A 231 -9.33 -42.20 2.77
C SER A 231 -9.51 -43.40 3.69
N LYS A 232 -10.33 -43.28 4.74
CA LYS A 232 -10.56 -44.32 5.76
C LYS A 232 -11.95 -44.96 5.70
N LYS A 233 -12.68 -44.79 4.58
CA LYS A 233 -14.03 -45.37 4.39
C LYS A 233 -14.07 -46.87 4.65
N GLU A 234 -13.03 -47.61 4.26
CA GLU A 234 -12.91 -49.07 4.48
C GLU A 234 -12.99 -49.40 5.98
N ILE A 235 -12.15 -48.77 6.80
CA ILE A 235 -12.12 -48.96 8.26
C ILE A 235 -13.45 -48.54 8.91
N LEU A 236 -14.06 -47.45 8.44
CA LEU A 236 -15.34 -46.98 8.98
C LEU A 236 -16.50 -47.92 8.68
N THR A 237 -16.41 -48.65 7.56
CA THR A 237 -17.37 -49.68 7.17
C THR A 237 -17.20 -50.91 8.05
N GLU A 238 -15.97 -51.34 8.30
CA GLU A 238 -15.65 -52.47 9.21
C GLU A 238 -16.13 -52.21 10.65
N VAL A 239 -16.00 -50.98 11.12
CA VAL A 239 -16.41 -50.56 12.47
C VAL A 239 -17.92 -50.31 12.57
N GLY A 240 -18.66 -50.31 11.45
CA GLY A 240 -20.10 -50.04 11.40
C GLY A 240 -20.48 -48.58 11.74
N ALA A 241 -19.52 -47.65 11.63
CA ALA A 241 -19.70 -46.23 11.95
C ALA A 241 -20.48 -45.46 10.87
N LEU A 242 -20.51 -45.99 9.64
CA LEU A 242 -21.41 -45.58 8.57
C LEU A 242 -22.64 -46.49 8.66
N ALA A 243 -23.80 -45.91 8.98
CA ALA A 243 -25.01 -46.68 9.22
C ALA A 243 -25.47 -47.50 7.99
N GLY A 244 -25.14 -48.79 7.98
CA GLY A 244 -26.02 -49.89 7.63
C GLY A 244 -26.00 -50.46 6.20
N GLU A 245 -25.17 -51.46 5.96
CA GLU A 245 -25.75 -52.77 5.64
C GLU A 245 -26.00 -53.49 6.97
N ALA A 246 -27.26 -53.66 7.33
CA ALA A 246 -27.65 -54.44 8.49
C ALA A 246 -27.23 -55.90 8.26
N GLN A 247 -26.26 -56.40 9.03
CA GLN A 247 -26.04 -57.83 9.08
C GLN A 247 -27.31 -58.51 9.60
N PRO A 248 -27.88 -59.49 8.87
CA PRO A 248 -29.05 -60.21 9.34
C PRO A 248 -28.63 -61.01 10.56
N GLN A 249 -29.18 -60.64 11.72
CA GLN A 249 -29.03 -61.41 12.94
C GLN A 249 -29.57 -62.81 12.69
N THR A 250 -28.66 -63.78 12.63
CA THR A 250 -28.95 -65.21 12.70
C THR A 250 -29.65 -65.47 14.05
N LYS A 251 -30.98 -65.52 14.03
CA LYS A 251 -31.76 -66.11 15.11
C LYS A 251 -31.42 -67.59 15.19
N LEU A 252 -30.52 -67.94 16.11
CA LEU A 252 -30.39 -69.29 16.61
C LEU A 252 -31.66 -69.59 17.43
N ALA A 253 -32.51 -70.44 16.87
CA ALA A 253 -33.59 -71.08 17.60
C ALA A 253 -33.00 -72.14 18.54
N PHE A 254 -33.29 -72.01 19.82
CA PHE A 254 -33.30 -73.09 20.81
C PHE A 254 -34.64 -73.02 21.54
#